data_AF-A0A9E1IGJ9-F1
#
_entry.id   AF-A0A9E1IGJ9-F1
#
_cell.length_a   1.000
_cell.length_b   1.000
_cell.length_c   1.000
_cell.angle_alpha   90.00
_cell.angle_beta   90.00
_cell.angle_gamma   90.00
#
_symmetry.space_group_name_H-M   'P 1'
#
loop_
_entity.id
_entity.type
_entity.pdbx_description
1 polymer ?
#
loop_
_entity_poly.entity_id
_entity_poly.type
_entity_poly.pdbx_seq_one_letter_code
_entity_poly.pdbx_strand_id
1 'polypeptide(L)'
;MGFWLGLGVVAEATVPDKFGIGARSMGSGGGGVALVNDGTAALLNPAGLAQVRRPLTSVGISGAFHSFEDMPGLYWDTNRDGVIDEKDDALQYNVNTEPAVGLQIQMARQIGGKMGMGFVAY
;
A
#
# COMPACT_ATOMS: atom_id res chain seq x y z
N MET A 1 34.24 -20.40 8.78
CA MET A 1 33.82 -18.98 8.82
C MET A 1 32.45 -18.93 8.17
N GLY A 2 31.39 -18.82 8.97
CA GLY A 2 30.01 -19.05 8.51
C GLY A 2 29.43 -17.81 7.82
N PHE A 3 29.02 -17.98 6.57
CA PHE A 3 28.32 -16.98 5.78
C PHE A 3 26.82 -17.09 6.10
N TRP A 4 26.31 -16.16 6.92
CA TRP A 4 24.89 -16.04 7.19
C TRP A 4 24.26 -15.19 6.09
N LEU A 5 23.63 -15.83 5.10
CA LEU A 5 22.70 -15.17 4.18
C LEU A 5 21.44 -14.79 4.95
N GLY A 6 21.42 -13.59 5.50
CA GLY A 6 20.18 -12.94 5.88
C GLY A 6 19.38 -12.66 4.61
N LEU A 7 18.38 -13.50 4.32
CA LEU A 7 17.32 -13.22 3.36
C LEU A 7 16.47 -12.08 3.92
N GLY A 8 17.01 -10.85 3.89
CA GLY A 8 16.24 -9.65 4.07
C GLY A 8 15.38 -9.46 2.82
N VAL A 9 14.16 -9.95 2.84
CA VAL A 9 13.17 -9.55 1.83
C VAL A 9 12.95 -8.06 2.05
N VAL A 10 13.33 -7.24 1.06
CA VAL A 10 13.05 -5.81 1.09
C VAL A 10 11.53 -5.66 1.10
N ALA A 11 11.00 -4.98 2.12
CA ALA A 11 9.58 -4.68 2.17
C ALA A 11 9.27 -3.65 1.08
N GLU A 12 8.54 -4.08 0.04
CA GLU A 12 8.05 -3.18 -0.99
C GLU A 12 6.60 -2.79 -0.73
N ALA A 13 6.27 -1.52 -0.98
CA ALA A 13 4.90 -1.05 -0.93
C ALA A 13 4.08 -1.77 -2.02
N THR A 14 3.00 -2.43 -1.61
CA THR A 14 2.09 -3.13 -2.51
C THR A 14 1.13 -2.15 -3.18
N VAL A 15 0.35 -2.62 -4.15
CA VAL A 15 -0.65 -1.79 -4.85
C VAL A 15 -1.63 -1.08 -3.90
N PRO A 16 -2.22 -1.75 -2.89
CA PRO A 16 -3.02 -1.08 -1.85
C PRO A 16 -2.31 0.06 -1.12
N ASP A 17 -1.01 -0.09 -0.87
CA ASP A 17 -0.22 0.92 -0.14
C ASP A 17 0.04 2.16 -1.02
N LYS A 18 0.24 1.96 -2.32
CA LYS A 18 0.53 3.03 -3.28
C LYS A 18 -0.72 3.77 -3.76
N PHE A 19 -1.83 3.06 -3.96
CA PHE A 19 -3.03 3.61 -4.59
C PHE A 19 -4.23 3.76 -3.64
N GLY A 20 -4.17 3.15 -2.46
CA GLY A 20 -5.23 3.17 -1.46
C GLY A 20 -6.21 2.00 -1.60
N ILE A 21 -7.15 1.94 -0.65
CA ILE A 21 -8.06 0.81 -0.49
C ILE A 21 -9.51 1.26 -0.70
N GLY A 22 -10.17 0.66 -1.69
CA GLY A 22 -11.56 0.92 -2.01
C GLY A 22 -11.78 2.18 -2.86
N ALA A 23 -12.84 2.16 -3.67
CA ALA A 23 -13.09 3.18 -4.70
C ALA A 23 -13.17 4.62 -4.17
N ARG A 24 -13.68 4.82 -2.94
CA ARG A 24 -13.78 6.15 -2.32
C ARG A 24 -12.43 6.72 -1.93
N SER A 25 -11.57 5.91 -1.31
CA SER A 25 -10.22 6.35 -0.95
C SER A 25 -9.39 6.61 -2.20
N MET A 26 -9.41 5.68 -3.16
CA MET A 26 -8.72 5.83 -4.45
C MET A 26 -9.19 7.07 -5.22
N GLY A 27 -10.51 7.30 -5.32
CA GLY A 27 -11.08 8.48 -5.98
C GLY A 27 -10.77 9.81 -5.29
N SER A 28 -10.35 9.76 -4.02
CA SER A 28 -9.86 10.92 -3.27
C SER A 28 -8.34 11.09 -3.30
N GLY A 29 -7.64 10.35 -4.17
CA GLY A 29 -6.17 10.39 -4.29
C GLY A 29 -5.46 9.69 -3.12
N GLY A 30 -6.02 8.59 -2.60
CA GLY A 30 -5.50 7.89 -1.42
C GLY A 30 -5.87 8.56 -0.09
N GLY A 31 -6.68 9.61 -0.12
CA GLY A 31 -7.21 10.29 1.06
C GLY A 31 -8.40 9.57 1.70
N GLY A 32 -9.16 10.35 2.50
CA GLY A 32 -10.42 9.89 3.09
C GLY A 32 -10.31 9.26 4.47
N VAL A 33 -9.12 9.20 5.07
CA VAL A 33 -8.87 8.67 6.43
C VAL A 33 -9.79 9.30 7.48
N ALA A 34 -10.08 10.60 7.36
CA ALA A 34 -10.97 11.32 8.28
C ALA A 34 -12.47 11.12 8.00
N LEU A 35 -12.83 10.68 6.79
CA LEU A 35 -14.22 10.60 6.31
C LEU A 35 -14.73 9.15 6.19
N VAL A 36 -13.85 8.16 6.38
CA VAL A 36 -14.18 6.75 6.21
C VAL A 36 -15.19 6.30 7.27
N ASN A 37 -16.31 5.75 6.82
CA ASN A 37 -17.44 5.36 7.68
C ASN A 37 -18.15 4.10 7.17
N ASP A 38 -17.42 3.24 6.47
CA ASP A 38 -17.86 1.95 5.94
C ASP A 38 -16.85 0.85 6.31
N GLY A 39 -16.92 -0.33 5.66
CA GLY A 39 -16.04 -1.46 5.95
C GLY A 39 -14.55 -1.15 5.75
N THR A 40 -14.20 -0.18 4.90
CA THR A 40 -12.80 0.21 4.66
C THR A 40 -12.20 0.91 5.86
N ALA A 41 -13.03 1.43 6.78
CA ALA A 41 -12.56 2.05 8.02
C ALA A 41 -11.73 1.08 8.88
N ALA A 42 -11.96 -0.24 8.78
CA ALA A 42 -11.13 -1.22 9.49
C ALA A 42 -9.65 -1.18 9.06
N LEU A 43 -9.37 -0.76 7.82
CA LEU A 43 -8.04 -0.72 7.23
C LEU A 43 -7.45 0.70 7.23
N LEU A 44 -8.28 1.71 6.98
CA LEU A 44 -7.84 3.11 6.87
C LEU A 44 -7.85 3.86 8.21
N ASN A 45 -8.93 3.77 8.98
CA ASN A 45 -9.09 4.46 10.26
C ASN A 45 -10.17 3.78 11.11
N PRO A 46 -9.79 2.90 12.06
CA PRO A 46 -10.76 2.16 12.87
C PRO A 46 -11.72 3.05 13.68
N ALA A 47 -11.37 4.31 13.96
CA ALA A 47 -12.29 5.26 14.58
C ALA A 47 -13.52 5.54 13.70
N GLY A 48 -13.36 5.50 12.38
CA GLY A 48 -14.42 5.66 11.39
C GLY A 48 -15.54 4.62 11.49
N LEU A 49 -15.23 3.41 12.00
CA LEU A 49 -16.24 2.37 12.26
C LEU A 49 -17.26 2.81 13.32
N ALA A 50 -16.96 3.79 14.18
CA ALA A 50 -17.93 4.37 15.11
C ALA A 50 -19.03 5.17 14.39
N GLN A 51 -18.77 5.63 13.17
CA GLN A 51 -19.69 6.44 12.40
C GLN A 51 -20.65 5.60 11.54
N VAL A 52 -20.47 4.27 11.49
CA VAL A 52 -21.36 3.34 10.78
C VAL A 52 -22.72 3.27 11.49
N ARG A 53 -23.75 3.86 10.87
CA ARG A 53 -25.11 3.95 11.46
C ARG A 53 -26.05 2.83 11.04
N ARG A 54 -25.70 2.05 10.03
CA ARG A 54 -26.53 0.97 9.47
C ARG A 54 -25.63 -0.16 8.97
N PRO A 55 -26.10 -1.41 8.97
CA PRO A 55 -25.39 -2.49 8.29
C PRO A 55 -25.12 -2.12 6.83
N LEU A 56 -23.88 -2.33 6.39
CA LEU A 56 -23.43 -2.03 5.05
C LEU A 56 -22.62 -3.21 4.53
N THR A 57 -22.86 -3.58 3.28
CA THR A 57 -22.08 -4.57 2.53
C THR A 57 -21.70 -3.94 1.21
N SER A 58 -20.44 -4.10 0.80
CA SER A 58 -19.94 -3.59 -0.48
C SER A 58 -19.02 -4.60 -1.15
N VAL A 59 -19.08 -4.65 -2.47
CA VAL A 59 -18.14 -5.38 -3.32
C VAL A 59 -17.52 -4.38 -4.29
N GLY A 60 -16.21 -4.48 -4.49
CA GLY A 60 -15.45 -3.61 -5.38
C GLY A 60 -14.38 -4.40 -6.11
N ILE A 61 -14.08 -3.96 -7.33
CA ILE A 61 -12.95 -4.45 -8.12
C ILE A 61 -12.01 -3.27 -8.32
N SER A 62 -10.72 -3.52 -8.19
CA SER A 62 -9.66 -2.53 -8.36
C SER A 62 -8.57 -3.10 -9.25
N GLY A 63 -7.94 -2.24 -10.06
CA GLY A 63 -6.81 -2.61 -10.88
C GLY A 63 -5.80 -1.48 -10.86
N ALA A 64 -4.52 -1.81 -10.68
CA ALA A 64 -3.42 -0.86 -10.78
C ALA A 64 -2.48 -1.30 -11.89
N PHE A 65 -2.33 -0.43 -12.87
CA PHE A 65 -1.44 -0.58 -14.01
C PHE A 65 -0.70 0.74 -14.16
N HIS A 66 0.62 0.73 -14.00
CA HIS A 66 1.46 1.89 -14.27
C HIS A 66 2.69 1.45 -15.02
N SER A 67 3.19 2.36 -15.84
CA SER A 67 4.49 2.28 -16.49
C SER A 67 5.09 3.67 -16.40
N PHE A 68 6.17 3.78 -15.67
CA PHE A 68 7.01 4.95 -15.58
C PHE A 68 8.33 4.63 -16.30
N GLU A 69 8.96 5.68 -16.83
CA GLU A 69 10.34 5.58 -17.30
C GLU A 69 11.24 5.19 -16.13
N ASP A 70 12.28 4.42 -16.41
CA ASP A 70 13.26 4.06 -15.39
C ASP A 70 13.90 5.31 -14.80
N MET A 71 13.91 5.39 -13.47
CA MET A 71 14.57 6.51 -12.80
C MET A 71 16.08 6.43 -13.01
N PRO A 72 16.76 7.57 -13.22
CA PRO A 72 18.21 7.59 -13.18
C PRO A 72 18.67 7.11 -11.80
N GLY A 73 19.77 6.36 -11.77
CA GLY A 73 20.34 5.85 -10.51
C GLY A 73 20.62 6.99 -9.52
N LEU A 74 20.22 6.79 -8.27
CA LEU A 74 20.51 7.73 -7.19
C LEU A 74 21.89 7.40 -6.61
N TYR A 75 22.85 8.30 -6.79
CA TYR A 75 24.19 8.15 -6.24
C TYR A 75 24.28 8.82 -4.87
N TRP A 76 24.84 8.09 -3.91
CA TRP A 76 25.25 8.61 -2.62
C TRP A 76 26.58 7.96 -2.23
N ASP A 77 27.27 8.54 -1.25
CA ASP A 77 28.49 7.98 -0.66
C ASP A 77 28.18 6.65 0.06
N THR A 78 28.36 5.55 -0.66
CA THR A 78 27.98 4.19 -0.23
C THR A 78 29.10 3.56 0.58
N ASN A 79 30.34 3.94 0.29
CA ASN A 79 31.54 3.43 0.95
C ASN A 79 32.00 4.29 2.16
N ARG A 80 31.37 5.46 2.36
CA ARG A 80 31.59 6.43 3.44
C ARG A 80 32.95 7.11 3.45
N ASP A 81 33.53 7.37 2.28
CA ASP A 81 34.82 8.04 2.15
C ASP A 81 34.72 9.58 2.05
N GLY A 82 33.48 10.11 2.01
CA GLY A 82 33.19 11.53 1.95
C GLY A 82 33.23 12.12 0.54
N VAL A 83 33.35 11.29 -0.50
CA VAL A 83 33.30 11.68 -1.91
C VAL A 83 32.22 10.86 -2.61
N ILE A 84 31.64 11.41 -3.69
CA ILE A 84 30.78 10.64 -4.59
C ILE A 84 31.60 10.36 -5.84
N ASP A 85 32.00 9.11 -6.05
CA ASP A 85 32.87 8.70 -7.17
C ASP A 85 32.44 7.37 -7.82
N GLU A 86 33.25 6.87 -8.76
CA GLU A 86 32.96 5.63 -9.50
C GLU A 86 32.98 4.36 -8.62
N LYS A 87 33.43 4.47 -7.36
CA LYS A 87 33.37 3.37 -6.38
C LYS A 87 32.03 3.33 -5.63
N ASP A 88 31.12 4.27 -5.88
CA ASP A 88 29.78 4.28 -5.34
C ASP A 88 28.78 3.66 -6.31
N ASP A 89 28.28 2.48 -5.95
CA ASP A 89 27.19 1.85 -6.69
C ASP A 89 25.92 2.71 -6.60
N ALA A 90 25.29 2.96 -7.74
CA ALA A 90 24.02 3.68 -7.78
C ALA A 90 22.90 2.84 -7.14
N LEU A 91 22.05 3.49 -6.31
CA LEU A 91 20.79 2.88 -5.92
C LEU A 91 19.89 2.82 -7.17
N GLN A 92 19.63 1.60 -7.62
CA GLN A 92 18.64 1.29 -8.65
C GLN A 92 17.30 1.05 -7.97
N TYR A 93 16.32 1.92 -8.22
CA TYR A 93 14.97 1.78 -7.69
C TYR A 93 13.97 1.56 -8.82
N ASN A 94 13.30 0.41 -8.79
CA ASN A 94 12.22 0.14 -9.73
C ASN A 94 10.95 0.89 -9.29
N VAL A 95 10.57 1.91 -10.06
CA VAL A 95 9.33 2.66 -9.86
C VAL A 95 8.09 1.90 -10.33
N ASN A 96 8.28 0.90 -11.18
CA ASN A 96 7.24 0.05 -11.72
C ASN A 96 6.96 -1.11 -10.76
N THR A 97 5.93 -0.95 -9.93
CA THR A 97 5.26 -2.07 -9.24
C THR A 97 4.62 -3.03 -10.23
N GLU A 98 4.52 -4.31 -9.88
CA GLU A 98 3.76 -5.30 -10.63
C GLU A 98 2.29 -4.87 -10.79
N PRO A 99 1.68 -5.10 -11.97
CA PRO A 99 0.25 -4.93 -12.14
C PRO A 99 -0.53 -5.78 -11.13
N ALA A 100 -1.58 -5.22 -10.53
CA ALA A 100 -2.42 -5.98 -9.62
C ALA A 100 -3.91 -5.74 -9.88
N VAL A 101 -4.71 -6.78 -9.63
CA VAL A 101 -6.17 -6.72 -9.72
C VAL A 101 -6.77 -7.29 -8.44
N GLY A 102 -7.37 -6.42 -7.63
CA GLY A 102 -7.96 -6.78 -6.35
C GLY A 102 -9.49 -6.89 -6.40
N LEU A 103 -10.04 -7.96 -5.83
CA LEU A 103 -11.45 -8.08 -5.47
C LEU A 103 -11.62 -7.76 -3.98
N GLN A 104 -12.36 -6.70 -3.68
CA GLN A 104 -12.66 -6.31 -2.31
C GLN A 104 -14.11 -6.64 -1.96
N ILE A 105 -14.32 -7.34 -0.86
CA ILE A 105 -15.64 -7.55 -0.24
C ILE A 105 -15.53 -6.99 1.15
N GLN A 106 -16.51 -6.19 1.58
CA GLN A 106 -16.50 -5.59 2.90
C GLN A 106 -17.90 -5.60 3.51
N MET A 107 -17.93 -5.67 4.83
CA MET A 107 -19.15 -5.60 5.62
C MET A 107 -18.87 -4.73 6.85
N ALA A 108 -19.85 -3.96 7.30
CA ALA A 108 -19.81 -3.20 8.53
C ALA A 108 -21.19 -3.19 9.19
N ARG A 109 -21.28 -3.24 10.53
CA ARG A 109 -22.57 -3.20 11.25
C ARG A 109 -22.45 -2.49 12.59
N GLN A 110 -23.59 -2.03 13.12
CA GLN A 110 -23.66 -1.19 14.32
C GLN A 110 -23.69 -1.97 15.66
N ILE A 111 -23.89 -3.29 15.68
CA ILE A 111 -24.14 -4.02 16.95
C ILE A 111 -22.97 -4.93 17.36
N GLY A 112 -22.41 -4.66 18.55
CA GLY A 112 -21.68 -5.60 19.42
C GLY A 112 -20.23 -5.94 19.06
N GLY A 113 -19.78 -5.60 17.85
CA GLY A 113 -18.40 -5.81 17.41
C GLY A 113 -18.22 -5.23 16.01
N LYS A 114 -17.28 -4.31 15.85
CA LYS A 114 -16.95 -3.70 14.57
C LYS A 114 -15.98 -4.63 13.84
N MET A 115 -16.38 -5.15 12.68
CA MET A 115 -15.54 -6.03 11.87
C MET A 115 -15.67 -5.59 10.42
N GLY A 116 -14.53 -5.31 9.79
CA GLY A 116 -14.38 -5.16 8.35
C GLY A 116 -13.31 -6.15 7.90
N MET A 117 -13.62 -6.95 6.88
CA MET A 117 -12.68 -7.84 6.22
C MET A 117 -12.53 -7.32 4.80
N GLY A 118 -11.32 -7.36 4.24
CA GLY A 118 -11.05 -7.01 2.86
C GLY A 118 -10.01 -7.97 2.33
N PHE A 119 -10.34 -8.68 1.27
CA PHE A 119 -9.38 -9.49 0.53
C PHE A 119 -8.81 -8.61 -0.59
N VAL A 120 -7.52 -8.74 -0.84
CA VAL A 120 -6.88 -8.21 -2.04
C VAL A 120 -6.01 -9.34 -2.55
N ALA A 121 -6.36 -9.88 -3.71
CA ALA A 121 -5.49 -10.78 -4.45
C ALA A 121 -4.61 -9.90 -5.36
N TYR A 122 -3.34 -10.25 -5.47
CA TYR A 122 -2.38 -9.68 -6.41
C TYR A 122 -1.76 -10.84 -7.18
#